data_AF-A0A497KJK1-F1
#
_entry.id   AF-A0A497KJK1-F1
#
_cell.length_a   1.000
_cell.length_b   1.000
_cell.length_c   1.000
_cell.angle_alpha   90.00
_cell.angle_beta   90.00
_cell.angle_gamma   90.00
#
_symmetry.space_group_name_H-M   'P 1'
#
loop_
_entity.id
_entity.type
_entity.pdbx_description
1 polymer ?
#
loop_
_entity_poly.entity_id
_entity_poly.type
_entity_poly.pdbx_seq_one_letter_code
_entity_poly.pdbx_strand_id
1 'polypeptide(L)'
;MFGLPPFRYTFEVWRRTDCILEPTTCAAGETVSVSCTLTPSTQLRIFSSVECDVTIVGSTTVTYHVVGSTITDEVFTSLTSLVATTNTVVTLYAVDASHASRVVLVSKGQVLGAVFGRKRFLAVDEFGRLGTLEGQSIVCSPDVVIQPGDILKTPDGIWYEALSVLPAYDERNRLHHYELAVEAVTEDKLRLQ
;
A
#
# COMPACT_ATOMS: atom_id res chain seq x y z
N MET A 1 15.58 -6.70 -33.42
CA MET A 1 14.22 -6.16 -33.19
C MET A 1 13.42 -7.27 -32.51
N PHE A 2 13.42 -7.35 -31.18
CA PHE A 2 12.73 -8.42 -30.46
C PHE A 2 11.27 -8.01 -30.22
N GLY A 3 10.40 -8.42 -31.14
CA GLY A 3 8.95 -8.24 -31.07
C GLY A 3 8.29 -9.34 -30.23
N LEU A 4 8.56 -9.36 -28.93
CA LEU A 4 7.64 -9.97 -27.98
C LEU A 4 6.81 -8.83 -27.39
N PRO A 5 5.46 -8.87 -27.45
CA PRO A 5 4.67 -7.87 -26.76
C PRO A 5 5.08 -7.89 -25.29
N PRO A 6 5.28 -6.72 -24.64
CA PRO A 6 5.47 -6.70 -23.21
C PRO A 6 4.27 -7.43 -22.59
N PHE A 7 4.52 -8.49 -21.83
CA PHE A 7 3.46 -9.21 -21.14
C PHE A 7 2.73 -8.19 -20.26
N ARG A 8 1.50 -7.85 -20.66
CA ARG A 8 0.65 -6.93 -19.91
C ARG A 8 0.05 -7.72 -18.76
N TYR A 9 0.27 -7.25 -17.55
CA TYR A 9 -0.26 -7.82 -16.33
C TYR A 9 -1.16 -6.81 -15.65
N THR A 10 -2.19 -7.32 -14.97
CA THR A 10 -2.88 -6.58 -13.92
C THR A 10 -2.17 -6.88 -12.61
N PHE A 11 -1.50 -5.89 -12.05
CA PHE A 11 -0.82 -6.02 -10.77
C PHE A 11 -1.75 -5.65 -9.64
N GLU A 12 -1.80 -6.47 -8.60
CA GLU A 12 -2.34 -6.03 -7.31
C GLU A 12 -1.26 -5.25 -6.58
N VAL A 13 -1.58 -4.03 -6.16
CA VAL A 13 -0.66 -3.14 -5.45
C VAL A 13 -0.94 -3.25 -3.95
N TRP A 14 0.12 -3.44 -3.19
CA TRP A 14 0.09 -3.61 -1.74
C TRP A 14 1.07 -2.65 -1.08
N ARG A 15 0.80 -2.30 0.16
CA ARG A 15 1.66 -1.46 0.99
C ARG A 15 1.93 -2.12 2.33
N ARG A 16 3.20 -2.15 2.73
CA ARG A 16 3.58 -2.41 4.12
C ARG A 16 3.39 -1.15 4.93
N THR A 17 2.51 -1.21 5.92
CA THR A 17 2.25 -0.08 6.82
C THR A 17 1.68 -0.60 8.13
N ASP A 18 1.99 0.07 9.23
CA ASP A 18 1.24 -0.06 10.48
C ASP A 18 0.09 0.95 10.55
N CYS A 19 0.17 2.07 9.84
CA CYS A 19 -0.89 3.06 9.70
C CYS A 19 -1.81 2.69 8.54
N ILE A 20 -3.00 2.18 8.85
CA ILE A 20 -4.00 1.74 7.87
C ILE A 20 -4.78 2.94 7.33
N LEU A 21 -5.09 3.90 8.20
CA LEU A 21 -5.73 5.16 7.83
C LEU A 21 -4.91 6.29 8.43
N GLU A 22 -4.30 7.10 7.57
CA GLU A 22 -3.62 8.34 7.94
C GLU A 22 -4.60 9.33 8.60
N PRO A 23 -4.11 10.32 9.37
CA PRO A 23 -4.96 11.32 10.02
C PRO A 23 -5.99 11.94 9.07
N THR A 24 -7.26 11.53 9.22
CA THR A 24 -8.34 11.90 8.31
C THR A 24 -9.41 12.67 9.08
N THR A 25 -9.75 13.84 8.56
CA THR A 25 -10.85 14.65 9.12
C THR A 25 -12.18 14.00 8.77
N CYS A 26 -12.97 13.71 9.79
CA CYS A 26 -14.30 13.12 9.67
C CYS A 26 -15.31 14.16 10.14
N ALA A 27 -16.28 14.52 9.30
CA ALA A 27 -17.45 15.25 9.77
C ALA A 27 -18.41 14.29 10.50
N ALA A 28 -19.18 14.82 11.45
CA ALA A 28 -20.14 14.05 12.23
C ALA A 28 -21.14 13.33 11.31
N GLY A 29 -21.21 12.01 11.41
CA GLY A 29 -22.10 11.14 10.63
C GLY A 29 -21.66 10.93 9.17
N GLU A 30 -20.53 11.49 8.75
CA GLU A 30 -20.00 11.27 7.40
C GLU A 30 -19.30 9.91 7.30
N THR A 31 -19.53 9.22 6.18
CA THR A 31 -18.86 7.96 5.86
C THR A 31 -17.52 8.25 5.18
N VAL A 32 -16.43 7.89 5.86
CA VAL A 32 -15.08 7.95 5.30
C VAL A 32 -14.74 6.59 4.69
N SER A 33 -14.41 6.57 3.40
CA SER A 33 -13.97 5.36 2.70
C SER A 33 -12.53 5.00 3.05
N VAL A 34 -12.30 3.72 3.35
CA VAL A 34 -10.95 3.17 3.63
C VAL A 34 -10.61 2.05 2.64
N SER A 35 -11.58 1.16 2.37
CA SER A 35 -11.54 0.09 1.36
C SER A 35 -10.19 -0.61 1.20
N CYS A 36 -9.84 -1.50 2.13
CA CYS A 36 -8.61 -2.28 2.10
C CYS A 36 -8.76 -3.71 2.65
N THR A 37 -7.89 -4.61 2.19
CA THR A 37 -7.69 -5.94 2.78
C THR A 37 -6.41 -5.95 3.61
N LEU A 38 -6.43 -6.61 4.78
CA LEU A 38 -5.35 -6.64 5.76
C LEU A 38 -4.73 -8.04 5.83
N THR A 39 -3.40 -8.13 5.74
CA THR A 39 -2.68 -9.40 5.91
C THR A 39 -1.41 -9.18 6.75
N PRO A 40 -1.26 -9.84 7.91
CA PRO A 40 -2.24 -10.72 8.57
C PRO A 40 -3.44 -9.96 9.14
N SER A 41 -4.52 -10.69 9.44
CA SER A 41 -5.70 -10.11 10.12
C SER A 41 -5.33 -9.57 11.50
N THR A 42 -5.82 -8.38 11.84
CA THR A 42 -5.26 -7.55 12.92
C THR A 42 -6.34 -6.95 13.81
N GLN A 43 -6.03 -6.76 15.10
CA GLN A 43 -6.74 -5.76 15.88
C GLN A 43 -6.28 -4.36 15.44
N LEU A 44 -7.12 -3.37 15.71
CA LEU A 44 -6.87 -1.98 15.35
C LEU A 44 -6.72 -1.14 16.60
N ARG A 45 -5.83 -0.16 16.55
CA ARG A 45 -5.84 0.98 17.46
C ARG A 45 -6.46 2.16 16.75
N ILE A 46 -7.53 2.67 17.32
CA ILE A 46 -8.27 3.84 16.86
C ILE A 46 -7.79 5.01 17.70
N PHE A 47 -7.25 6.04 17.05
CA PHE A 47 -7.05 7.35 17.68
C PHE A 47 -8.11 8.32 17.22
N SER A 48 -8.57 9.16 18.13
CA SER A 48 -9.48 10.26 17.84
C SER A 48 -8.99 11.53 18.54
N SER A 49 -9.06 12.66 17.84
CA SER A 49 -8.68 13.97 18.39
C SER A 49 -9.63 14.48 19.50
N VAL A 50 -10.87 13.99 19.52
CA VAL A 50 -11.89 14.29 20.53
C VAL A 50 -12.62 13.02 20.94
N GLU A 51 -13.25 13.04 22.11
CA GLU A 51 -14.10 11.93 22.56
C GLU A 51 -15.29 11.76 21.61
N CYS A 52 -15.45 10.56 21.07
CA CYS A 52 -16.53 10.23 20.13
C CYS A 52 -16.76 8.72 20.03
N ASP A 53 -17.86 8.34 19.39
CA ASP A 53 -18.05 6.96 18.95
C ASP A 53 -17.60 6.84 17.49
N VAL A 54 -16.83 5.79 17.20
CA VAL A 54 -16.37 5.46 15.84
C VAL A 54 -16.91 4.10 15.47
N THR A 55 -17.76 4.06 14.44
CA THR A 55 -18.22 2.83 13.81
C THR A 55 -17.25 2.44 12.71
N ILE A 56 -16.65 1.27 12.83
CA ILE A 56 -15.81 0.66 11.79
C ILE A 56 -16.65 -0.35 11.03
N VAL A 57 -16.63 -0.26 9.70
CA VAL A 57 -17.29 -1.19 8.79
C VAL A 57 -16.23 -1.91 7.98
N GLY A 58 -16.18 -3.24 8.08
CA GLY A 58 -15.19 -4.07 7.38
C GLY A 58 -15.63 -5.53 7.34
N SER A 59 -14.72 -6.44 7.67
CA SER A 59 -15.04 -7.86 7.88
C SER A 59 -16.08 -8.09 8.99
N THR A 60 -16.13 -7.15 9.95
CA THR A 60 -17.17 -7.01 10.96
C THR A 60 -17.59 -5.53 11.03
N THR A 61 -18.75 -5.25 11.61
CA THR A 61 -19.21 -3.88 11.86
C THR A 61 -19.43 -3.68 13.36
N VAL A 62 -18.66 -2.76 13.95
CA VAL A 62 -18.65 -2.52 15.41
C VAL A 62 -18.43 -1.05 15.69
N THR A 63 -19.07 -0.56 16.75
CA THR A 63 -18.91 0.82 17.24
C THR A 63 -18.09 0.82 18.52
N TYR A 64 -17.07 1.67 18.56
CA TYR A 64 -16.20 1.84 19.71
C TYR A 64 -16.34 3.25 20.27
N HIS A 65 -16.43 3.35 21.58
CA HIS A 65 -16.27 4.61 22.27
C HIS A 65 -14.77 4.93 22.40
N VAL A 66 -14.33 6.06 21.85
CA VAL A 66 -12.93 6.43 21.71
C VAL A 66 -12.61 7.67 22.55
N VAL A 67 -11.79 7.49 23.58
CA VAL A 67 -11.29 8.57 24.44
C VAL A 67 -9.79 8.73 24.20
N GLY A 68 -9.43 9.48 23.17
CA GLY A 68 -8.05 9.64 22.70
C GLY A 68 -7.51 8.43 21.94
N SER A 69 -7.52 7.24 22.56
CA SER A 69 -7.09 5.97 21.94
C SER A 69 -7.88 4.78 22.48
N THR A 70 -8.37 3.92 21.59
CA THR A 70 -9.03 2.65 21.93
C THR A 70 -8.50 1.52 21.06
N ILE A 71 -8.37 0.32 21.62
CA ILE A 71 -8.02 -0.89 20.87
C ILE A 71 -9.28 -1.70 20.65
N THR A 72 -9.46 -2.22 19.43
CA THR A 72 -10.61 -3.05 19.09
C THR A 72 -10.46 -4.44 19.71
N ASP A 73 -11.56 -4.97 20.25
CA ASP A 73 -11.59 -6.36 20.73
C ASP A 73 -11.54 -7.35 19.54
N GLU A 74 -12.10 -6.94 18.40
CA GLU A 74 -12.20 -7.71 17.18
C GLU A 74 -10.94 -7.67 16.31
N VAL A 75 -10.74 -8.77 15.58
CA VAL A 75 -9.70 -8.91 14.56
C VAL A 75 -10.32 -8.68 13.19
N PHE A 76 -9.78 -7.72 12.45
CA PHE A 76 -10.23 -7.34 11.11
C PHE A 76 -9.38 -8.00 10.03
N THR A 77 -10.04 -8.54 8.99
CA THR A 77 -9.39 -9.03 7.75
C THR A 77 -9.53 -8.02 6.61
N SER A 78 -10.52 -7.12 6.68
CA SER A 78 -10.74 -6.04 5.72
C SER A 78 -11.47 -4.87 6.37
N LEU A 79 -11.34 -3.69 5.77
CA LEU A 79 -12.04 -2.46 6.11
C LEU A 79 -12.67 -1.87 4.86
N THR A 80 -13.87 -1.33 5.00
CA THR A 80 -14.62 -0.68 3.92
C THR A 80 -14.72 0.81 4.19
N SER A 81 -15.16 1.17 5.39
CA SER A 81 -15.39 2.55 5.79
C SER A 81 -15.41 2.73 7.29
N LEU A 82 -15.43 3.97 7.74
CA LEU A 82 -15.74 4.34 9.11
C LEU A 82 -16.68 5.54 9.18
N VAL A 83 -17.35 5.70 10.31
CA VAL A 83 -18.23 6.84 10.63
C VAL A 83 -17.93 7.30 12.06
N ALA A 84 -17.69 8.59 12.25
CA ALA A 84 -17.55 9.19 13.57
C ALA A 84 -18.82 9.97 13.96
N THR A 85 -19.21 9.92 15.23
CA THR A 85 -20.42 10.63 15.71
C THR A 85 -20.23 12.14 15.89
N THR A 86 -18.99 12.61 15.93
CA THR A 86 -18.64 14.03 16.06
C THR A 86 -17.57 14.43 15.06
N ASN A 87 -17.39 15.73 14.85
CA ASN A 87 -16.29 16.24 14.04
C ASN A 87 -14.96 15.93 14.72
N THR A 88 -14.13 15.10 14.10
CA THR A 88 -12.86 14.66 14.69
C THR A 88 -11.84 14.31 13.60
N VAL A 89 -10.58 14.19 13.98
CA VAL A 89 -9.54 13.53 13.19
C VAL A 89 -9.37 12.11 13.71
N VAL A 90 -9.54 11.12 12.83
CA VAL A 90 -9.36 9.69 13.14
C VAL A 90 -8.06 9.18 12.51
N THR A 91 -7.37 8.28 13.19
CA THR A 91 -6.23 7.52 12.65
C THR A 91 -6.36 6.07 13.07
N LEU A 92 -6.07 5.14 12.16
CA LEU A 92 -6.14 3.70 12.43
C LEU A 92 -4.76 3.07 12.29
N TYR A 93 -4.34 2.31 13.31
CA TYR A 93 -3.11 1.53 13.28
C TYR A 93 -3.39 0.05 13.47
N ALA A 94 -2.61 -0.79 12.81
CA ALA A 94 -2.56 -2.23 13.07
C ALA A 94 -1.78 -2.49 14.37
N VAL A 95 -2.33 -3.37 15.22
CA VAL A 95 -1.65 -3.82 16.44
C VAL A 95 -1.62 -5.33 16.56
N ASP A 96 -0.62 -5.85 17.26
CA ASP A 96 -0.51 -7.28 17.57
C ASP A 96 -1.28 -7.66 18.85
N ALA A 97 -1.20 -8.95 19.22
CA ALA A 97 -1.84 -9.46 20.42
C ALA A 97 -1.26 -8.89 21.74
N SER A 98 -0.08 -8.26 21.68
CA SER A 98 0.52 -7.54 22.80
C SER A 98 0.13 -6.06 22.83
N HIS A 99 -0.71 -5.64 21.89
CA HIS A 99 -1.09 -4.24 21.64
C HIS A 99 0.08 -3.35 21.19
N ALA A 100 1.17 -3.94 20.70
CA ALA A 100 2.25 -3.19 20.07
C ALA A 100 1.88 -2.87 18.61
N SER A 101 2.44 -1.77 18.08
CA SER A 101 2.29 -1.46 16.65
C SER A 101 2.91 -2.58 15.82
N ARG A 102 2.27 -2.96 14.72
CA ARG A 102 2.79 -3.98 13.82
C ARG A 102 2.59 -3.58 12.37
N VAL A 103 3.50 -4.01 11.51
CA VAL A 103 3.38 -3.80 10.06
C VAL A 103 2.44 -4.85 9.47
N VAL A 104 1.52 -4.41 8.62
CA VAL A 104 0.64 -5.29 7.83
C VAL A 104 0.71 -4.93 6.35
N LEU A 105 0.30 -5.85 5.49
CA LEU A 105 0.06 -5.59 4.07
C LEU A 105 -1.36 -5.08 3.86
N VAL A 106 -1.47 -3.90 3.26
CA VAL A 106 -2.71 -3.22 2.90
C VAL A 106 -2.83 -3.16 1.38
N SER A 107 -3.93 -3.68 0.82
CA SER A 107 -4.19 -3.56 -0.63
C SER A 107 -4.53 -2.11 -1.00
N LYS A 108 -3.91 -1.61 -2.08
CA LYS A 108 -4.13 -0.28 -2.66
C LYS A 108 -4.98 -0.31 -3.94
N GLY A 109 -5.31 -1.50 -4.43
CA GLY A 109 -6.05 -1.70 -5.67
C GLY A 109 -5.22 -2.39 -6.75
N GLN A 110 -5.62 -2.19 -8.01
CA GLN A 110 -5.02 -2.84 -9.16
C GLN A 110 -4.55 -1.83 -10.19
N VAL A 111 -3.41 -2.11 -10.84
CA VAL A 111 -2.89 -1.31 -11.95
C VAL A 111 -2.55 -2.18 -13.14
N LEU A 112 -2.76 -1.65 -14.34
CA LEU A 112 -2.30 -2.28 -15.56
C LEU A 112 -0.85 -1.91 -15.81
N GLY A 113 -0.01 -2.89 -16.13
CA GLY A 113 1.37 -2.60 -16.47
C GLY A 113 2.04 -3.70 -17.26
N ALA A 114 3.34 -3.53 -17.45
CA ALA A 114 4.19 -4.47 -18.16
C ALA A 114 5.50 -4.66 -17.41
N VAL A 115 5.90 -5.91 -17.23
CA VAL A 115 7.24 -6.25 -16.75
C VAL A 115 8.20 -6.22 -17.94
N PHE A 116 9.22 -5.37 -17.85
CA PHE A 116 10.35 -5.37 -18.77
C PHE A 116 11.51 -6.12 -18.11
N GLY A 117 11.92 -7.22 -18.76
CA GLY A 117 13.04 -8.02 -18.32
C GLY A 117 14.37 -7.25 -18.35
N ARG A 118 15.30 -7.67 -17.49
CA ARG A 118 16.70 -7.23 -17.30
C ARG A 118 17.13 -6.06 -18.21
N LYS A 119 16.86 -4.83 -17.80
CA LYS A 119 17.61 -3.69 -18.32
C LYS A 119 19.00 -3.76 -17.68
N ARG A 120 20.04 -3.89 -18.51
CA ARG A 120 21.42 -3.70 -18.08
C ARG A 120 21.68 -2.21 -18.05
N PHE A 121 21.79 -1.65 -16.86
CA PHE A 121 22.22 -0.27 -16.71
C PHE A 121 23.74 -0.26 -16.57
N LEU A 122 24.40 0.60 -17.34
CA LEU A 122 25.78 0.97 -17.06
C LEU A 122 25.72 1.97 -15.90
N ALA A 123 26.22 1.55 -14.75
CA ALA A 123 26.37 2.40 -13.58
C ALA A 123 27.84 2.59 -13.28
N VAL A 124 28.16 3.69 -12.62
CA VAL A 124 29.50 3.97 -12.10
C VAL A 124 29.41 3.81 -10.59
N ASP A 125 30.24 2.93 -10.02
CA ASP A 125 30.29 2.74 -8.57
C ASP A 125 30.88 3.99 -7.86
N GLU A 126 30.84 3.99 -6.54
CA GLU A 126 31.41 5.07 -5.71
C GLU A 126 32.93 5.28 -5.89
N PHE A 127 33.59 4.36 -6.60
CA PHE A 127 35.02 4.39 -6.93
C PHE A 127 35.29 4.70 -8.42
N GLY A 128 34.27 5.08 -9.20
CA GLY A 128 34.44 5.46 -10.60
C GLY A 128 34.52 4.28 -11.58
N ARG A 129 34.22 3.05 -11.16
CA ARG A 129 34.27 1.86 -12.03
C ARG A 129 32.92 1.61 -12.71
N LEU A 130 32.97 1.26 -13.98
CA LEU A 130 31.79 0.83 -14.74
C LEU A 130 31.34 -0.56 -14.28
N GLY A 131 30.17 -0.61 -13.67
CA GLY A 131 29.44 -1.84 -13.32
C GLY A 131 28.18 -1.99 -14.16
N THR A 132 27.77 -3.24 -14.40
CA THR A 132 26.43 -3.53 -14.96
C THR A 132 25.49 -3.89 -13.82
N LEU A 133 24.47 -3.05 -13.59
CA LEU A 133 23.35 -3.40 -12.73
C LEU A 133 22.29 -4.12 -13.57
N GLU A 134 21.98 -5.36 -13.23
CA GLU A 134 20.84 -6.08 -13.79
C GLU A 134 19.61 -5.78 -12.93
N GLY A 135 18.65 -5.02 -13.48
CA GLY A 135 17.41 -4.67 -12.79
C GLY A 135 16.18 -5.04 -13.63
N GLN A 136 15.09 -5.39 -12.95
CA GLN A 136 13.78 -5.51 -13.58
C GLN A 136 13.07 -4.16 -13.48
N SER A 137 12.30 -3.80 -14.50
CA SER A 137 11.50 -2.58 -14.48
C SER A 137 10.06 -2.88 -14.82
N ILE A 138 9.13 -2.25 -14.11
CA ILE A 138 7.70 -2.30 -14.42
C ILE A 138 7.26 -0.93 -14.91
N VAL A 139 6.54 -0.88 -16.02
CA VAL A 139 5.83 0.34 -16.44
C VAL A 139 4.35 0.11 -16.23
N CYS A 140 3.68 0.99 -15.49
CA CYS A 140 2.28 0.82 -15.14
C CYS A 140 1.47 2.12 -15.21
N SER A 141 0.15 1.97 -15.33
CA SER A 141 -0.80 3.07 -15.36
C SER A 141 -0.80 3.84 -14.02
N PRO A 142 -1.13 5.14 -14.05
CA PRO A 142 -1.14 5.98 -12.85
C PRO A 142 -2.45 5.88 -12.05
N ASP A 143 -3.27 4.84 -12.29
CA ASP A 143 -4.60 4.67 -11.68
C ASP A 143 -4.53 4.52 -10.15
N VAL A 144 -3.43 3.97 -9.65
CA VAL A 144 -3.09 3.91 -8.23
C VAL A 144 -1.80 4.69 -8.03
N VAL A 145 -1.75 5.56 -7.03
CA VAL A 145 -0.50 6.23 -6.63
C VAL A 145 0.46 5.16 -6.11
N ILE A 146 1.65 5.03 -6.70
CA ILE A 146 2.67 4.05 -6.24
C ILE A 146 3.81 4.81 -5.58
N GLN A 147 4.35 4.27 -4.49
CA GLN A 147 5.49 4.83 -3.77
C GLN A 147 6.59 3.76 -3.60
N PRO A 148 7.85 4.18 -3.38
CA PRO A 148 8.91 3.24 -3.01
C PRO A 148 8.52 2.40 -1.79
N GLY A 149 8.83 1.11 -1.82
CA GLY A 149 8.45 0.12 -0.81
C GLY A 149 7.08 -0.53 -1.03
N ASP A 150 6.22 0.01 -1.91
CA ASP A 150 4.99 -0.66 -2.34
C ASP A 150 5.34 -1.97 -3.08
N ILE A 151 4.45 -2.95 -2.97
CA ILE A 151 4.63 -4.29 -3.51
C ILE A 151 3.62 -4.53 -4.62
N LEU A 152 4.08 -5.02 -5.77
CA LEU A 152 3.27 -5.37 -6.92
C LEU A 152 3.24 -6.89 -7.07
N LYS A 153 2.04 -7.48 -7.07
CA LYS A 153 1.84 -8.92 -7.26
C LYS A 153 1.27 -9.19 -8.64
N THR A 154 1.91 -10.07 -9.41
CA THR A 154 1.35 -10.55 -10.69
C THR A 154 0.27 -11.61 -10.47
N PRO A 155 -0.62 -11.84 -11.45
CA PRO A 155 -1.59 -12.94 -11.41
C PRO A 155 -0.94 -14.33 -11.26
N ASP A 156 0.29 -14.48 -11.77
CA ASP A 156 1.08 -15.71 -11.66
C ASP A 156 1.69 -15.92 -10.26
N GLY A 157 1.44 -15.01 -9.31
CA GLY A 157 1.89 -15.12 -7.92
C GLY A 157 3.31 -14.61 -7.65
N ILE A 158 3.93 -13.90 -8.60
CA ILE A 158 5.25 -13.30 -8.41
C ILE A 158 5.09 -11.93 -7.75
N TRP A 159 5.90 -11.66 -6.73
CA TRP A 159 5.90 -10.40 -6.00
C TRP A 159 7.10 -9.55 -6.38
N TYR A 160 6.88 -8.25 -6.52
CA TYR A 160 7.89 -7.26 -6.87
C TYR A 160 7.85 -6.12 -5.86
N GLU A 161 8.98 -5.79 -5.25
CA GLU A 161 9.12 -4.61 -4.40
C GLU A 161 9.57 -3.41 -5.25
N ALA A 162 8.84 -2.29 -5.18
CA ALA A 162 9.20 -1.06 -5.86
C ALA A 162 10.36 -0.37 -5.12
N LEU A 163 11.56 -0.41 -5.69
CA LEU A 163 12.73 0.24 -5.11
C LEU A 163 12.74 1.74 -5.40
N SER A 164 12.35 2.11 -6.62
CA SER A 164 12.22 3.51 -7.04
C SER A 164 11.03 3.68 -7.96
N VAL A 165 10.37 4.83 -7.84
CA VAL A 165 9.20 5.21 -8.65
C VAL A 165 9.52 6.50 -9.39
N LEU A 166 9.53 6.44 -10.72
CA LEU A 166 9.75 7.59 -11.59
C LEU A 166 8.43 7.94 -12.30
N PRO A 167 7.80 9.08 -11.98
CA PRO A 167 6.63 9.54 -12.71
C PRO A 167 7.04 10.03 -14.10
N ALA A 168 6.36 9.55 -15.14
CA ALA A 168 6.55 9.98 -16.51
C ALA A 168 5.34 10.78 -16.99
N TYR A 169 5.60 12.00 -17.48
CA TYR A 169 4.59 12.95 -17.90
C TYR A 169 4.48 13.01 -19.41
N ASP A 170 3.26 13.26 -19.92
CA ASP A 170 3.03 13.52 -21.33
C ASP A 170 3.45 14.94 -21.75
N GLU A 171 3.33 15.26 -23.04
CA GLU A 171 3.65 16.59 -23.59
C GLU A 171 2.80 17.72 -22.98
N ARG A 172 1.68 17.39 -22.33
CA ARG A 172 0.78 18.33 -21.65
C ARG A 172 1.04 18.38 -20.15
N ASN A 173 2.16 17.83 -19.68
CA ASN A 173 2.56 17.75 -18.28
C ASN A 173 1.56 17.00 -17.38
N ARG A 174 0.84 16.02 -17.94
CA ARG A 174 -0.05 15.13 -17.20
C ARG A 174 0.67 13.82 -16.93
N LEU A 175 0.50 13.28 -15.72
CA LEU A 175 1.08 11.99 -15.37
C LEU A 175 0.50 10.90 -16.30
N HIS A 176 1.37 10.29 -17.11
CA HIS A 176 0.98 9.29 -18.10
C HIS A 176 1.19 7.86 -17.59
N HIS A 177 2.29 7.62 -16.86
CA HIS A 177 2.63 6.31 -16.31
C HIS A 177 3.69 6.43 -15.20
N TYR A 178 3.87 5.36 -14.45
CA TYR A 178 5.03 5.19 -13.57
C TYR A 178 6.03 4.22 -14.20
N GLU A 179 7.31 4.58 -14.18
CA GLU A 179 8.42 3.66 -14.39
C GLU A 179 8.99 3.24 -13.02
N LEU A 180 8.92 1.94 -12.74
CA LEU A 180 9.33 1.36 -11.47
C LEU A 180 10.62 0.57 -11.68
N ALA A 181 11.64 0.80 -10.86
CA ALA A 181 12.71 -0.17 -10.68
C ALA A 181 12.27 -1.15 -9.59
N VAL A 182 12.30 -2.44 -9.89
CA VAL A 182 11.75 -3.46 -9.00
C VAL A 182 12.71 -4.61 -8.75
N GLU A 183 12.56 -5.24 -7.59
CA GLU A 183 13.21 -6.49 -7.25
C GLU A 183 12.14 -7.56 -6.99
N ALA A 184 12.32 -8.76 -7.54
CA ALA A 184 11.46 -9.89 -7.22
C ALA A 184 11.68 -10.32 -5.77
N VAL A 185 10.61 -10.43 -4.99
CA VAL A 185 10.66 -10.80 -3.57
C VAL A 185 9.94 -12.12 -3.34
N THR A 186 10.45 -12.91 -2.40
CA THR A 186 9.78 -14.14 -1.96
C THR A 186 8.69 -13.80 -0.94
N GLU A 187 7.68 -14.66 -0.84
CA GLU A 187 6.61 -14.50 0.14
C GLU A 187 7.15 -14.48 1.59
N ASP A 188 8.24 -15.19 1.86
CA ASP A 188 8.88 -15.17 3.18
C ASP A 188 9.47 -13.80 3.52
N LYS A 189 10.04 -13.09 2.53
CA LYS A 189 10.56 -11.71 2.71
C LYS A 189 9.41 -10.72 2.98
N LEU A 190 8.18 -11.05 2.57
CA LEU A 190 6.98 -10.26 2.87
C LEU A 190 6.44 -10.49 4.28
N ARG A 191 6.70 -11.65 4.88
CA ARG A 191 6.22 -12.03 6.23
C ARG A 191 7.17 -11.64 7.36
N LEU A 192 8.45 -11.41 7.04
CA LEU A 192 9.48 -11.07 8.02
C LEU A 192 9.64 -9.54 8.11
N GLN A 193 8.91 -8.93 9.04
CA GLN A 193 9.38 -7.79 9.88
C GLN A 193 8.35 -7.46 10.97
#